data_AF-A0A6A3VSZ8-F1
#
_entry.id   AF-A0A6A3VSZ8-F1
#
_cell.length_a   1.000
_cell.length_b   1.000
_cell.length_c   1.000
_cell.angle_alpha   90.00
_cell.angle_beta   90.00
_cell.angle_gamma   90.00
#
_symmetry.space_group_name_H-M   'P 1'
#
loop_
_entity.id
_entity.type
_entity.pdbx_description
1 polymer ?
#
loop_
_entity_poly.entity_id
_entity_poly.type
_entity_poly.pdbx_seq_one_letter_code
_entity_poly.pdbx_strand_id
1 'polypeptide(L)'
;MRMKLLRKGLLAHIIKPVFAALSDRSTMQWKTDDLKALGVIAGDVNLTYQVYIRGATPAADSWRMLEEQFNRNTLKNRLIVTKKLHNFKMESDGDDW
;
A
#
# COMPACT_ATOMS: atom_id res chain seq x y z
N MET A 1 4.26 9.97 -3.49
CA MET A 1 4.95 8.71 -3.82
C MET A 1 4.93 8.32 -5.31
N ARG A 2 3.82 7.84 -5.89
CA ARG A 2 3.80 7.33 -7.30
C ARG A 2 4.33 8.35 -8.34
N MET A 3 3.91 9.62 -8.22
CA MET A 3 4.41 10.71 -9.07
C MET A 3 5.91 11.01 -8.87
N LYS A 4 6.44 10.84 -7.65
CA LYS A 4 7.86 11.04 -7.36
C LYS A 4 8.72 9.92 -7.97
N LEU A 5 8.24 8.68 -7.93
CA LEU A 5 8.86 7.54 -8.60
C LEU A 5 8.85 7.70 -10.13
N LEU A 6 7.73 8.17 -10.70
CA LEU A 6 7.64 8.47 -12.13
C LEU A 6 8.68 9.50 -12.58
N ARG A 7 8.80 10.63 -11.86
CA ARG A 7 9.80 11.67 -12.16
C ARG A 7 11.25 11.19 -12.03
N LYS A 8 11.49 10.15 -11.23
CA LYS A 8 12.81 9.53 -11.06
C LYS A 8 13.06 8.37 -12.02
N GLY A 9 12.11 8.03 -12.90
CA GLY A 9 12.21 6.86 -13.78
C GLY A 9 12.07 5.51 -13.06
N LEU A 10 11.66 5.51 -11.79
CA LEU A 10 11.63 4.32 -10.93
C LEU A 10 10.25 3.65 -10.86
N LEU A 11 9.28 4.12 -11.65
CA LEU A 11 7.89 3.64 -11.58
C LEU A 11 7.77 2.14 -11.95
N ALA A 12 8.61 1.65 -12.87
CA ALA A 12 8.64 0.26 -13.28
C ALA A 12 9.01 -0.71 -12.13
N HIS A 13 9.69 -0.23 -11.08
CA HIS A 13 10.08 -1.04 -9.93
C HIS A 13 8.93 -1.29 -8.94
N ILE A 14 7.82 -0.55 -9.04
CA ILE A 14 6.63 -0.75 -8.19
C ILE A 14 5.40 -1.25 -8.95
N ILE A 15 5.39 -1.12 -10.27
CA ILE A 15 4.31 -1.68 -11.10
C ILE A 15 4.54 -3.19 -11.17
N LYS A 16 3.49 -3.95 -10.83
CA LYS A 16 3.48 -5.41 -10.93
C LYS A 16 3.92 -5.79 -12.36
N PRO A 17 5.01 -6.56 -12.54
CA PRO A 17 5.37 -7.04 -13.85
C PRO A 17 4.29 -8.02 -14.25
N VAL A 18 3.40 -7.63 -15.16
CA VAL A 18 2.41 -8.60 -15.67
C VAL A 18 3.16 -9.71 -16.40
N PHE A 19 4.29 -9.42 -17.06
CA PHE A 19 5.23 -10.38 -17.67
C PHE A 19 6.66 -9.82 -17.88
N ALA A 20 7.22 -9.01 -16.98
CA ALA A 20 8.57 -8.48 -17.19
C ALA A 20 9.64 -9.55 -16.90
N ALA A 21 10.55 -9.76 -17.85
CA ALA A 21 11.62 -10.74 -17.82
C ALA A 21 12.43 -10.66 -16.50
N LEU A 22 12.33 -11.72 -15.69
CA LEU A 22 13.09 -11.87 -14.45
C LEU A 22 14.61 -11.78 -14.67
N SER A 23 15.08 -12.03 -15.89
CA SER A 23 16.48 -11.99 -16.31
C SER A 23 17.15 -10.63 -16.05
N ASP A 24 16.45 -9.51 -16.24
CA ASP A 24 17.01 -8.16 -16.05
C ASP A 24 17.15 -7.77 -14.57
N ARG A 25 16.41 -8.43 -13.66
CA ARG A 25 16.47 -8.16 -12.21
C ARG A 25 17.77 -8.60 -11.55
N SER A 26 18.54 -9.45 -12.23
CA SER A 26 19.84 -9.91 -11.76
C SER A 26 20.94 -8.85 -11.94
N THR A 27 20.70 -7.84 -12.78
CA THR A 27 21.70 -6.80 -13.07
C THR A 27 21.93 -5.91 -11.83
N MET A 28 23.18 -5.49 -11.62
CA MET A 28 23.53 -4.57 -10.54
C MET A 28 22.80 -3.23 -10.67
N GLN A 29 22.53 -2.79 -11.90
CA GLN A 29 21.76 -1.58 -12.18
C GLN A 29 20.33 -1.71 -11.66
N TRP A 30 19.65 -2.80 -11.99
CA TRP A 30 18.28 -3.03 -11.53
C TRP A 30 18.18 -3.06 -10.01
N LYS A 31 19.12 -3.76 -9.33
CA LYS A 31 19.17 -3.80 -7.85
C LYS A 31 19.38 -2.41 -7.25
N THR A 32 20.25 -1.61 -7.87
CA THR A 32 20.52 -0.24 -7.43
C THR A 32 19.26 0.63 -7.54
N ASP A 33 18.55 0.54 -8.66
CA ASP A 33 17.35 1.34 -8.89
C ASP A 33 16.16 0.87 -8.04
N ASP A 34 16.08 -0.44 -7.75
CA ASP A 34 15.11 -0.99 -6.80
C ASP A 34 15.36 -0.49 -5.37
N LEU A 35 16.62 -0.44 -4.91
CA LEU A 35 16.98 0.17 -3.62
C LEU A 35 16.66 1.67 -3.55
N LYS A 36 16.88 2.42 -4.64
CA LYS A 36 16.47 3.82 -4.72
C LYS A 36 14.94 3.96 -4.61
N ALA A 37 14.19 3.08 -5.27
CA ALA A 37 12.74 3.08 -5.22
C ALA A 37 12.25 2.76 -3.80
N LEU A 38 12.86 1.80 -3.11
CA LEU A 38 12.61 1.50 -1.69
C LEU A 38 12.86 2.72 -0.80
N GLY A 39 13.99 3.41 -0.98
CA GLY A 39 14.30 4.61 -0.22
C GLY A 39 13.26 5.73 -0.42
N VAL A 40 12.79 5.92 -1.65
CA VAL A 40 11.69 6.86 -1.95
C VAL A 40 10.39 6.44 -1.25
N ILE A 41 10.07 5.15 -1.21
CA ILE A 41 8.86 4.65 -0.54
C ILE A 41 8.95 4.85 0.97
N ALA A 42 10.07 4.42 1.59
CA ALA A 42 10.28 4.53 3.02
C ALA A 42 10.29 5.99 3.50
N GLY A 43 10.85 6.91 2.71
CA GLY A 43 10.87 8.34 3.02
C GLY A 43 9.54 9.07 2.80
N ASP A 44 8.73 8.63 1.83
CA ASP A 44 7.44 9.27 1.53
C ASP A 44 6.29 8.76 2.41
N VAL A 45 6.42 7.57 3.00
CA VAL A 45 5.37 6.95 3.80
C VAL A 45 5.42 7.44 5.26
N ASN A 46 4.26 7.67 5.87
CA ASN A 46 4.15 8.02 7.28
C ASN A 46 4.81 6.94 8.17
N LEU A 47 5.47 7.38 9.25
CA LEU A 47 6.18 6.54 10.21
C LEU A 47 5.38 5.31 10.68
N THR A 48 4.07 5.44 10.94
CA THR A 48 3.22 4.32 11.36
C THR A 48 3.16 3.22 10.30
N TYR A 49 3.25 3.58 9.02
CA TYR A 49 3.18 2.64 7.91
C TYR A 49 4.55 2.07 7.49
N GLN A 50 5.66 2.67 7.94
CA GLN A 50 7.00 2.13 7.69
C GLN A 50 7.18 0.73 8.29
N VAL A 51 6.53 0.45 9.42
CA VAL A 51 6.58 -0.86 10.09
C VAL A 51 6.07 -1.96 9.17
N TYR A 52 5.05 -1.69 8.35
CA TYR A 52 4.47 -2.69 7.45
C TYR A 52 5.35 -3.03 6.25
N ILE A 53 6.34 -2.19 5.91
CA ILE A 53 7.24 -2.43 4.77
C ILE A 53 8.65 -2.84 5.20
N ARG A 54 8.96 -2.91 6.49
CA ARG A 54 10.31 -3.18 7.01
C ARG A 54 10.92 -4.51 6.52
N GLY A 55 10.08 -5.51 6.25
CA GLY A 55 10.51 -6.83 5.76
C GLY A 55 10.53 -6.97 4.23
N ALA A 56 10.13 -5.94 3.48
CA ALA A 56 10.08 -6.02 2.03
C ALA A 56 11.49 -5.90 1.44
N THR A 57 11.87 -6.87 0.60
CA THR A 57 13.18 -6.86 -0.05
C THR A 57 13.15 -6.10 -1.38
N PRO A 58 12.11 -6.24 -2.24
CA PRO A 58 11.94 -5.39 -3.42
C PRO A 58 10.99 -4.21 -3.20
N ALA A 59 11.16 -3.12 -3.97
CA ALA A 59 10.26 -1.96 -3.95
C ALA A 59 8.81 -2.34 -4.28
N ALA A 60 8.62 -3.29 -5.20
CA ALA A 60 7.32 -3.83 -5.56
C ALA A 60 6.59 -4.49 -4.39
N ASP A 61 7.31 -5.23 -3.53
CA ASP A 61 6.68 -5.86 -2.36
C ASP A 61 6.31 -4.81 -1.32
N SER A 62 7.17 -3.81 -1.08
CA SER A 62 6.84 -2.68 -0.21
C SER A 62 5.56 -1.99 -0.68
N TRP A 63 5.44 -1.74 -1.99
CA TRP A 63 4.26 -1.14 -2.59
C TRP A 63 3.01 -2.00 -2.40
N ARG A 64 3.11 -3.32 -2.68
CA ARG A 64 2.00 -4.27 -2.49
C ARG A 64 1.53 -4.30 -1.03
N MET A 65 2.45 -4.37 -0.08
CA MET A 65 2.13 -4.41 1.34
C MET A 65 1.39 -3.15 1.79
N LEU A 66 1.81 -1.97 1.31
CA LEU A 66 1.08 -0.72 1.58
C LEU A 66 -0.32 -0.74 0.99
N GLU A 67 -0.47 -1.14 -0.27
CA GLU A 67 -1.76 -1.24 -0.94
C GLU A 67 -2.72 -2.17 -0.19
N GLU A 68 -2.24 -3.33 0.26
CA GLU A 68 -3.01 -4.26 1.09
C GLU A 68 -3.46 -3.62 2.42
N GLN A 69 -2.58 -2.89 3.10
CA GLN A 69 -2.94 -2.23 4.37
C GLN A 69 -3.98 -1.12 4.17
N PHE A 70 -3.81 -0.28 3.14
CA PHE A 70 -4.79 0.77 2.82
C PHE A 70 -6.16 0.18 2.45
N ASN A 71 -6.17 -0.90 1.66
CA ASN A 71 -7.41 -1.58 1.29
C ASN A 71 -8.11 -2.20 2.51
N ARG A 72 -7.34 -2.88 3.39
CA ARG A 72 -7.87 -3.43 4.65
C ARG A 72 -8.46 -2.36 5.55
N ASN A 73 -7.76 -1.23 5.72
CA ASN A 73 -8.24 -0.12 6.53
C ASN A 73 -9.51 0.50 5.94
N THR A 74 -9.58 0.66 4.62
CA THR A 74 -10.77 1.18 3.92
C THR A 74 -11.98 0.28 4.16
N LEU A 75 -11.82 -1.04 3.97
CA LEU A 75 -12.90 -2.01 4.19
C LEU A 75 -13.34 -2.05 5.66
N LYS A 76 -12.39 -2.06 6.59
CA LYS A 76 -12.66 -2.04 8.03
C LYS A 76 -13.43 -0.79 8.44
N ASN A 77 -13.01 0.38 7.95
CA ASN A 77 -13.69 1.64 8.25
C ASN A 77 -15.12 1.65 7.71
N ARG A 78 -15.33 1.17 6.47
CA ARG A 78 -16.66 1.03 5.89
C ARG A 78 -17.56 0.13 6.73
N LEU A 79 -17.05 -1.03 7.16
CA LEU A 79 -17.79 -1.98 7.99
C LEU A 79 -18.17 -1.38 9.35
N ILE A 80 -17.26 -0.64 9.99
CA ILE A 80 -17.54 0.04 11.27
C ILE A 80 -18.65 1.07 11.08
N VAL A 81 -18.61 1.87 10.01
CA VAL A 81 -19.63 2.88 9.73
C VAL A 81 -21.00 2.22 9.49
N THR A 82 -21.07 1.17 8.67
CA THR A 82 -22.34 0.48 8.42
C THR A 82 -22.91 -0.17 9.67
N LYS A 83 -22.06 -0.75 10.52
CA LYS A 83 -22.48 -1.32 11.80
C LYS A 83 -23.03 -0.26 12.76
N LYS A 84 -22.34 0.89 12.87
CA LYS A 84 -22.82 2.01 13.70
C LYS A 84 -24.17 2.54 13.21
N LEU A 85 -24.34 2.71 11.90
CA LEU A 85 -25.59 3.18 11.32
C LEU A 85 -26.75 2.20 11.55
N HIS A 86 -26.50 0.89 11.38
CA HIS A 86 -27.48 -0.14 11.68
C HIS A 86 -27.92 -0.10 13.15
N ASN A 87 -26.95 -0.04 14.07
CA ASN A 87 -27.24 -0.01 15.50
C ASN A 87 -28.02 1.26 15.89
N PHE A 88 -27.64 2.42 15.34
CA PHE A 88 -28.37 3.67 15.56
C PHE A 88 -29.84 3.57 15.12
N LYS A 89 -30.10 2.94 13.97
CA LYS A 89 -31.48 2.71 13.48
C LYS A 89 -32.26 1.74 14.38
N MET A 90 -31.63 0.70 14.91
CA MET A 90 -32.30 -0.25 15.82
C MET A 90 -32.61 0.38 17.18
N GLU A 91 -31.76 1.29 17.68
CA GLU A 91 -32.00 2.04 18.92
C GLU A 91 -33.14 3.06 18.77
N SER A 92 -33.36 3.62 17.58
CA SER A 92 -34.48 4.55 17.34
C SER A 92 -35.84 3.86 17.15
N ASP A 93 -35.87 2.59 16.76
CA ASP A 93 -37.10 1.84 16.48
C ASP A 93 -37.62 1.05 17.69
N GLY A 94 -36.92 1.10 18.83
CA GLY A 94 -37.14 0.25 20.02
C GLY A 94 -37.98 0.84 21.16
N ASP A 95 -38.24 2.16 21.16
CA ASP A 95 -38.88 2.87 22.29
C ASP A 95 -40.09 3.70 21.84
N ASP A 96 -41.12 3.04 21.30
CA ASP A 96 -42.43 3.66 21.03
C ASP A 96 -43.56 2.61 21.14
N TRP A 97 -43.70 1.99 22.33
CA TRP A 97 -44.91 1.29 22.80
C TRP A 97 -44.99 1.30 24.34
#